data_AF-A0A538I409-F1
#
_entry.id   AF-A0A538I409-F1
#
_cell.length_a   1.000
_cell.length_b   1.000
_cell.length_c   1.000
_cell.angle_alpha   90.00
_cell.angle_beta   90.00
_cell.angle_gamma   90.00
#
_symmetry.space_group_name_H-M   'P 1'
#
loop_
_entity.id
_entity.type
_entity.pdbx_description
1 polymer ?
#
loop_
_entity_poly.entity_id
_entity_poly.type
_entity_poly.pdbx_seq_one_letter_code
_entity_poly.pdbx_strand_id
1 'polypeptide(L)'
;MAAWQDHVGTLERRAASLTRRHFDAVRFRGPGTDLTIGLLPGSRWLAATFTSEAGITHIPNMPTEEVFTSPDQRRAEGTVRSTYPLIETGTSALALGLEVRFAAGRIVDVQAEQGAEIIRDQLAADEQAPFLGEVALVDGSSRVRQTGIVFHDTLFDENATCHIA
;
A
#
# COMPACT_ATOMS: atom_id res chain seq x y z
N MET A 1 -4.64 10.88 -25.06
CA MET A 1 -5.50 9.83 -24.45
C MET A 1 -4.90 8.44 -24.59
N ALA A 2 -4.39 8.04 -25.77
CA ALA A 2 -3.79 6.71 -25.98
C ALA A 2 -2.77 6.28 -24.89
N ALA A 3 -1.81 7.13 -24.54
CA ALA A 3 -0.82 6.80 -23.51
C ALA A 3 -1.43 6.44 -22.13
N TRP A 4 -2.51 7.11 -21.73
CA TRP A 4 -3.22 6.80 -20.49
C TRP A 4 -4.02 5.51 -20.60
N GLN A 5 -4.68 5.27 -21.74
CA GLN A 5 -5.40 4.02 -21.99
C GLN A 5 -4.45 2.80 -21.98
N ASP A 6 -3.27 2.94 -22.57
CA ASP A 6 -2.24 1.90 -22.60
C ASP A 6 -1.68 1.61 -21.20
N HIS A 7 -1.45 2.66 -20.41
CA HIS A 7 -1.00 2.55 -19.03
C HIS A 7 -2.03 1.84 -18.15
N VAL A 8 -3.27 2.33 -18.16
CA VAL A 8 -4.40 1.71 -17.45
C VAL A 8 -4.57 0.24 -17.86
N GLY A 9 -4.58 -0.04 -19.15
CA GLY A 9 -4.70 -1.41 -19.65
C GLY A 9 -3.54 -2.31 -19.20
N THR A 10 -2.36 -1.75 -18.98
CA THR A 10 -1.21 -2.49 -18.42
C THR A 10 -1.44 -2.86 -16.96
N LEU A 11 -1.91 -1.93 -16.14
CA LEU A 11 -2.21 -2.19 -14.73
C LEU A 11 -3.37 -3.18 -14.58
N GLU A 12 -4.45 -3.02 -15.36
CA GLU A 12 -5.59 -3.95 -15.36
C GLU A 12 -5.18 -5.38 -15.75
N ARG A 13 -4.32 -5.54 -16.76
CA ARG A 13 -3.78 -6.86 -17.14
C ARG A 13 -2.97 -7.51 -16.01
N ARG A 14 -2.21 -6.71 -15.26
CA ARG A 14 -1.44 -7.19 -14.10
C ARG A 14 -2.36 -7.61 -12.96
N ALA A 15 -3.33 -6.77 -12.60
CA ALA A 15 -4.32 -7.06 -11.59
C ALA A 15 -5.13 -8.33 -11.92
N ALA A 16 -5.56 -8.49 -13.18
CA ALA A 16 -6.24 -9.70 -13.64
C ALA A 16 -5.33 -10.95 -13.55
N SER A 17 -4.03 -10.80 -13.86
CA SER A 17 -3.05 -11.88 -13.73
C SER A 17 -2.86 -12.32 -12.28
N LEU A 18 -2.71 -11.37 -11.34
CA LEU A 18 -2.58 -11.65 -9.92
C LEU A 18 -3.85 -12.31 -9.35
N THR A 19 -5.02 -11.81 -9.73
CA THR A 19 -6.32 -12.38 -9.31
C THR A 19 -6.45 -13.85 -9.71
N ARG A 20 -6.09 -14.21 -10.95
CA ARG A 20 -6.17 -15.61 -11.43
C ARG A 20 -5.23 -16.57 -10.71
N ARG A 21 -4.19 -16.07 -10.04
CA ARG A 21 -3.22 -16.93 -9.36
C ARG A 21 -3.70 -17.38 -7.99
N HIS A 22 -4.71 -16.74 -7.41
CA HIS A 22 -5.28 -17.10 -6.10
C HIS A 22 -4.19 -17.31 -5.04
N PHE A 23 -3.25 -16.36 -4.94
CA PHE A 23 -2.20 -16.43 -3.94
C PHE A 23 -2.78 -16.46 -2.53
N ASP A 24 -2.24 -17.32 -1.68
CA ASP A 24 -2.60 -17.37 -0.26
C ASP A 24 -1.97 -16.23 0.55
N ALA A 25 -0.80 -15.75 0.13
CA ALA A 25 -0.08 -14.68 0.80
C ALA A 25 0.90 -13.96 -0.15
N VAL A 26 1.28 -12.74 0.22
CA VAL A 26 2.39 -11.96 -0.34
C VAL A 26 3.48 -11.86 0.73
N ARG A 27 4.73 -12.16 0.35
CA ARG A 27 5.88 -12.01 1.25
C ARG A 27 6.86 -10.98 0.71
N PHE A 28 7.09 -9.93 1.49
CA PHE A 28 8.07 -8.88 1.23
C PHE A 28 9.38 -9.21 1.92
N ARG A 29 10.50 -9.04 1.21
CA ARG A 29 11.85 -9.23 1.75
C ARG A 29 12.78 -8.12 1.27
N GLY A 30 13.54 -7.55 2.20
CA GLY A 30 14.51 -6.49 1.93
C GLY A 30 15.24 -6.05 3.20
N PRO A 31 16.10 -5.02 3.12
CA PRO A 31 16.76 -4.48 4.31
C PRO A 31 15.74 -4.01 5.35
N GLY A 32 15.75 -4.63 6.54
CA GLY A 32 14.80 -4.31 7.63
C GLY A 32 13.37 -4.82 7.40
N THR A 33 13.11 -5.58 6.33
CA THR A 33 11.78 -6.09 6.00
C THR A 33 11.80 -7.60 5.76
N ASP A 34 11.02 -8.33 6.54
CA ASP A 34 10.56 -9.69 6.26
C ASP A 34 9.13 -9.80 6.79
N LEU A 35 8.17 -9.50 5.92
CA LEU A 35 6.74 -9.43 6.26
C LEU A 35 5.96 -10.37 5.35
N THR A 36 5.15 -11.23 5.94
CA THR A 36 4.18 -12.06 5.20
C THR A 36 2.77 -11.57 5.49
N ILE A 37 2.01 -11.28 4.44
CA ILE A 37 0.62 -10.82 4.50
C ILE A 37 -0.26 -11.86 3.80
N GLY A 38 -1.15 -12.49 4.55
CA GLY A 38 -2.15 -13.43 4.02
C GLY A 38 -3.27 -12.70 3.30
N LEU A 39 -3.80 -13.34 2.26
CA LEU A 39 -4.93 -12.85 1.48
C LEU A 39 -6.18 -13.67 1.79
N LEU A 40 -7.36 -13.09 1.57
CA LEU A 40 -8.61 -13.83 1.61
C LEU A 40 -8.69 -14.74 0.37
N PRO A 41 -9.30 -15.93 0.45
CA PRO A 41 -9.48 -16.80 -0.72
C PRO A 41 -10.21 -16.13 -1.89
N GLY A 42 -11.07 -15.15 -1.58
CA GLY A 42 -11.82 -14.34 -2.54
C GLY A 42 -11.18 -13.00 -2.91
N SER A 43 -9.98 -12.68 -2.44
CA SER A 43 -9.31 -11.41 -2.74
C SER A 43 -9.17 -11.22 -4.25
N ARG A 44 -9.56 -10.04 -4.72
CA ARG A 44 -9.41 -9.61 -6.11
C ARG A 44 -8.41 -8.47 -6.14
N TRP A 45 -7.46 -8.55 -7.06
CA TRP A 45 -6.55 -7.45 -7.33
C TRP A 45 -7.23 -6.44 -8.24
N LEU A 46 -7.14 -5.17 -7.89
CA LEU A 46 -7.74 -4.03 -8.57
C LEU A 46 -6.64 -3.10 -9.05
N ALA A 47 -6.97 -2.25 -10.02
CA ALA A 47 -6.09 -1.22 -10.52
C ALA A 47 -6.86 -0.18 -11.34
N ALA A 48 -6.41 1.07 -11.28
CA ALA A 48 -6.73 2.18 -12.17
C ALA A 48 -8.21 2.57 -12.34
N THR A 49 -9.07 1.71 -12.90
CA THR A 49 -10.46 2.05 -13.22
C THR A 49 -11.46 1.42 -12.27
N PHE A 50 -12.50 2.19 -11.98
CA PHE A 50 -13.63 1.80 -11.14
C PHE A 50 -14.93 2.16 -11.83
N THR A 51 -15.94 1.31 -11.67
CA THR A 51 -17.29 1.57 -12.18
C THR A 51 -18.21 1.84 -10.99
N SER A 52 -18.83 3.01 -10.96
CA SER A 52 -19.81 3.36 -9.93
C SER A 52 -21.09 2.55 -10.07
N GLU A 53 -21.95 2.56 -9.04
CA GLU A 53 -23.28 1.93 -9.10
C GLU A 53 -24.15 2.46 -10.25
N ALA A 54 -23.92 3.71 -10.67
CA ALA A 54 -24.58 4.32 -11.83
C ALA A 54 -23.99 3.87 -13.19
N GLY A 55 -23.03 2.96 -13.19
CA GLY A 55 -22.37 2.47 -14.41
C GLY A 55 -21.31 3.41 -14.98
N ILE A 56 -20.86 4.41 -14.22
CA ILE A 56 -19.88 5.39 -14.70
C ILE A 56 -18.47 4.89 -14.40
N THR A 57 -17.70 4.61 -15.45
CA THR A 57 -16.27 4.29 -15.35
C THR A 57 -15.46 5.56 -15.13
N HIS A 58 -14.62 5.55 -14.10
CA HIS A 58 -13.75 6.65 -13.72
C HIS A 58 -12.41 6.10 -13.20
N ILE A 59 -11.44 6.99 -13.06
CA ILE A 59 -10.13 6.71 -12.48
C ILE A 59 -10.05 7.53 -11.18
N PRO A 60 -10.09 6.90 -9.99
CA PRO A 60 -10.10 7.61 -8.73
C PRO A 60 -8.83 8.43 -8.48
N ASN A 61 -7.67 7.82 -8.77
CA ASN A 61 -6.36 8.41 -8.49
C ASN A 61 -5.65 8.79 -9.79
N MET A 62 -5.23 10.04 -9.90
CA MET A 62 -4.37 10.54 -10.98
C MET A 62 -3.23 11.35 -10.36
N PRO A 63 -1.98 10.82 -10.32
CA PRO A 63 -1.50 9.60 -10.98
C PRO A 63 -1.95 8.28 -10.32
N THR A 64 -1.74 7.16 -11.02
CA THR A 64 -1.83 5.80 -10.46
C THR A 64 -0.84 4.88 -11.16
N GLU A 65 -0.09 4.08 -10.39
CA GLU A 65 0.97 3.17 -10.83
C GLU A 65 0.83 1.78 -10.16
N GLU A 66 -0.19 1.61 -9.33
CA GLU A 66 -0.34 0.46 -8.43
C GLU A 66 -1.30 -0.62 -8.94
N VAL A 67 -1.11 -1.81 -8.39
CA VAL A 67 -2.14 -2.86 -8.33
C VAL A 67 -2.30 -3.25 -6.86
N PHE A 68 -3.53 -3.32 -6.36
CA PHE A 68 -3.77 -3.47 -4.92
C PHE A 68 -4.89 -4.45 -4.62
N THR A 69 -4.94 -4.91 -3.38
CA THR A 69 -6.02 -5.78 -2.88
C THR A 69 -6.16 -5.63 -1.36
N SER A 70 -7.28 -6.12 -0.82
CA SER A 70 -7.47 -6.23 0.62
C SER A 70 -6.90 -7.55 1.15
N PRO A 71 -6.05 -7.51 2.20
CA PRO A 71 -5.53 -8.70 2.86
C PRO A 71 -6.56 -9.33 3.82
N ASP A 72 -6.24 -10.50 4.39
CA ASP A 72 -6.92 -10.98 5.59
C ASP A 72 -6.29 -10.30 6.81
N GLN A 73 -7.04 -9.41 7.46
CA GLN A 73 -6.57 -8.64 8.62
C GLN A 73 -5.98 -9.50 9.76
N ARG A 74 -6.35 -10.78 9.85
CA ARG A 74 -5.87 -11.70 10.90
C ARG A 74 -4.53 -12.35 10.56
N ARG A 75 -4.00 -12.11 9.36
CA ARG A 75 -2.85 -12.84 8.79
C ARG A 75 -1.75 -11.88 8.34
N ALA A 76 -1.05 -11.29 9.29
CA ALA A 76 0.18 -10.55 9.05
C ALA A 76 1.22 -10.96 10.11
N GLU A 77 2.42 -11.31 9.66
CA GLU A 77 3.51 -11.77 10.52
C GLU A 77 4.86 -11.27 10.02
N GLY A 78 5.64 -10.69 10.92
CA GLY A 78 7.00 -10.22 10.65
C GLY A 78 7.17 -8.72 10.78
N THR A 79 8.24 -8.19 10.19
CA THR A 79 8.63 -6.77 10.33
C THR A 79 8.71 -6.12 8.97
N VAL A 80 8.28 -4.86 8.90
CA VAL A 80 8.43 -4.00 7.73
C VAL A 80 9.05 -2.68 8.13
N ARG A 81 10.02 -2.24 7.33
CA ARG A 81 10.64 -0.92 7.44
C ARG A 81 10.24 -0.06 6.24
N SER A 82 9.75 1.13 6.52
CA SER A 82 9.39 2.11 5.49
C SER A 82 10.64 2.56 4.73
N THR A 83 10.50 2.68 3.41
CA THR A 83 11.53 3.20 2.51
C THR A 83 11.33 4.67 2.17
N TYR A 84 10.18 5.24 2.54
CA TYR A 84 9.81 6.64 2.35
C TYR A 84 9.34 7.26 3.69
N PRO A 85 9.45 8.59 3.85
CA PRO A 85 8.80 9.28 4.95
C PRO A 85 7.29 9.07 4.92
N LEU A 86 6.67 8.82 6.07
CA LEU A 86 5.22 8.79 6.19
C LEU A 86 4.73 10.16 6.65
N ILE A 87 3.72 10.70 5.95
CA ILE A 87 3.11 11.99 6.25
C ILE A 87 1.62 11.78 6.42
N GLU A 88 1.10 12.27 7.53
CA GLU A 88 -0.33 12.28 7.75
C GLU A 88 -0.95 13.46 6.99
N THR A 89 -1.80 13.15 6.01
CA THR A 89 -2.47 14.14 5.16
C THR A 89 -3.18 15.20 6.01
N GLY A 90 -2.88 16.47 5.78
CA GLY A 90 -3.50 17.59 6.50
C GLY A 90 -2.82 17.99 7.81
N THR A 91 -1.73 17.31 8.19
CA THR A 91 -0.89 17.70 9.34
C THR A 91 0.57 17.90 8.91
N SER A 92 1.36 18.54 9.77
CA SER A 92 2.83 18.57 9.62
C SER A 92 3.51 17.34 10.24
N ALA A 93 2.74 16.30 10.60
CA ALA A 93 3.27 15.12 11.24
C ALA A 93 4.01 14.24 10.23
N LEU A 94 5.25 13.92 10.58
CA LEU A 94 6.20 13.17 9.76
C LEU A 94 6.78 12.04 10.60
N ALA A 95 6.72 10.82 10.08
CA ALA A 95 7.50 9.70 10.61
C ALA A 95 8.65 9.34 9.66
N LEU A 96 9.87 9.28 10.20
CA LEU A 96 11.09 8.93 9.48
C LEU A 96 11.68 7.63 10.03
N GLY A 97 12.15 6.76 9.14
CA GLY A 97 12.73 5.47 9.51
C GLY A 97 11.75 4.55 10.23
N LEU A 98 10.45 4.65 9.89
CA LEU A 98 9.38 3.86 10.49
C LEU A 98 9.64 2.35 10.30
N GLU A 99 9.55 1.61 11.39
CA GLU A 99 9.56 0.14 11.42
C GLU A 99 8.38 -0.33 12.25
N VAL A 100 7.65 -1.30 11.70
CA VAL A 100 6.42 -1.85 12.29
C VAL A 100 6.55 -3.37 12.34
N ARG A 101 6.21 -3.96 13.49
CA ARG A 101 6.16 -5.42 13.66
C ARG A 101 4.73 -5.90 13.80
N PHE A 102 4.39 -6.92 13.03
CA PHE A 102 3.12 -7.62 13.04
C PHE A 102 3.25 -8.99 13.70
N ALA A 103 2.24 -9.34 14.51
CA ALA A 103 2.05 -10.70 14.99
C ALA A 103 0.56 -11.03 14.98
N ALA A 104 0.19 -12.18 14.42
CA ALA A 104 -1.20 -12.63 14.30
C ALA A 104 -2.15 -11.57 13.70
N GLY A 105 -1.67 -10.83 12.68
CA GLY A 105 -2.45 -9.80 11.99
C GLY A 105 -2.35 -8.39 12.58
N ARG A 106 -1.91 -8.26 13.82
CA ARG A 106 -1.92 -6.99 14.55
C ARG A 106 -0.52 -6.37 14.63
N ILE A 107 -0.43 -5.05 14.52
CA ILE A 107 0.75 -4.29 14.92
C ILE A 107 0.98 -4.45 16.42
N VAL A 108 2.15 -4.95 16.78
CA VAL A 108 2.58 -5.23 18.16
C VAL A 108 3.79 -4.43 18.60
N ASP A 109 4.47 -3.75 17.67
CA ASP A 109 5.55 -2.81 17.96
C ASP A 109 5.69 -1.78 16.84
N VAL A 110 6.05 -0.56 17.23
CA VAL A 110 6.27 0.58 16.33
C VAL A 110 7.53 1.31 16.79
N GLN A 111 8.48 1.45 15.88
CA GLN A 111 9.73 2.19 16.07
C GLN A 111 9.87 3.21 14.94
N ALA A 112 10.44 4.37 15.22
CA ALA A 112 10.80 5.33 14.19
C ALA A 112 11.94 6.21 14.72
N GLU A 113 12.75 6.77 13.82
CA GLU A 113 13.78 7.75 14.17
C GLU A 113 13.14 9.08 14.57
N GLN A 114 12.00 9.42 13.94
CA GLN A 114 11.18 10.58 14.26
C GLN A 114 9.70 10.20 14.12
N GLY A 115 8.82 10.80 14.93
CA GLY A 115 7.37 10.65 14.78
C GLY A 115 6.76 9.35 15.31
N ALA A 116 7.51 8.51 16.05
CA ALA A 116 6.99 7.23 16.56
C ALA A 116 5.75 7.38 17.45
N GLU A 117 5.71 8.42 18.29
CA GLU A 117 4.57 8.68 19.20
C GLU A 117 3.29 8.99 18.43
N ILE A 118 3.39 9.76 17.33
CA ILE A 118 2.24 10.10 16.49
C ILE A 118 1.61 8.84 15.89
N ILE A 119 2.45 7.92 15.40
CA ILE A 119 1.95 6.65 14.86
C ILE A 119 1.27 5.82 15.96
N ARG A 120 1.85 5.77 17.17
CA ARG A 120 1.22 5.06 18.29
C ARG A 120 -0.12 5.68 18.69
N ASP A 121 -0.23 7.00 18.68
CA ASP A 121 -1.46 7.71 19.00
C ASP A 121 -2.55 7.45 17.94
N GLN A 122 -2.20 7.46 16.65
CA GLN A 122 -3.11 7.08 15.56
C GLN A 122 -3.61 5.63 15.73
N LEU A 123 -2.70 4.69 16.03
CA LEU A 123 -3.05 3.29 16.27
C LEU A 123 -3.91 3.08 17.53
N ALA A 124 -3.82 3.98 18.50
CA ALA A 124 -4.62 3.94 19.72
C ALA A 124 -6.01 4.59 19.54
N ALA A 125 -6.19 5.41 18.50
CA ALA A 125 -7.44 6.13 18.25
C ALA A 125 -8.58 5.21 17.78
N ASP A 126 -8.26 4.09 17.14
CA ASP A 126 -9.25 3.11 16.66
C ASP A 126 -8.75 1.67 16.88
N GLU A 127 -9.63 0.80 17.38
CA GLU A 127 -9.27 -0.60 17.68
C GLU A 127 -8.86 -1.42 16.44
N GLN A 128 -9.33 -1.01 15.25
CA GLN A 128 -9.02 -1.60 13.95
C GLN A 128 -7.77 -1.01 13.29
N ALA A 129 -7.30 0.18 13.70
CA ALA A 129 -6.12 0.81 13.11
C ALA A 129 -4.83 -0.06 13.15
N PRO A 130 -4.63 -0.96 14.13
CA PRO A 130 -3.48 -1.86 14.14
C PRO A 130 -3.52 -3.03 13.14
N PHE A 131 -4.47 -3.08 12.21
CA PHE A 131 -4.62 -4.15 11.24
C PHE A 131 -4.55 -3.61 9.81
N LEU A 132 -4.06 -4.43 8.88
CA LEU A 132 -3.94 -4.05 7.47
C LEU A 132 -5.30 -4.10 6.76
N GLY A 133 -5.63 -3.01 6.07
CA GLY A 133 -6.75 -2.89 5.12
C GLY A 133 -6.32 -3.02 3.66
N GLU A 134 -5.05 -2.76 3.34
CA GLU A 134 -4.55 -2.78 1.96
C GLU A 134 -3.12 -3.33 1.84
N VAL A 135 -2.88 -4.03 0.72
CA VAL A 135 -1.54 -4.27 0.20
C VAL A 135 -1.49 -3.89 -1.28
N ALA A 136 -0.53 -3.05 -1.65
CA ALA A 136 -0.36 -2.54 -2.99
C ALA A 136 1.05 -2.82 -3.54
N LEU A 137 1.10 -3.14 -4.83
CA LEU A 137 2.34 -3.40 -5.55
C LEU A 137 2.55 -2.33 -6.61
N VAL A 138 3.63 -1.59 -6.49
CA VAL A 138 4.14 -0.66 -7.50
C VAL A 138 5.49 -1.18 -7.97
N ASP A 139 5.66 -1.33 -9.28
CA ASP A 139 6.91 -1.85 -9.82
C ASP A 139 8.00 -0.77 -9.94
N GLY A 140 9.23 -1.22 -10.18
CA GLY A 140 10.38 -0.30 -10.33
C GLY A 140 10.33 0.60 -11.57
N SER A 141 9.36 0.41 -12.47
CA SER A 141 9.18 1.24 -13.67
C SER A 141 8.25 2.43 -13.44
N SER A 142 7.68 2.58 -12.23
CA SER A 142 6.85 3.73 -11.86
C SER A 142 7.49 5.05 -12.27
N ARG A 143 6.73 5.87 -13.01
CA ARG A 143 7.20 7.19 -13.43
C ARG A 143 7.35 8.15 -12.26
N VAL A 144 6.51 8.00 -11.24
CA VAL A 144 6.60 8.79 -10.02
C VAL A 144 7.90 8.46 -9.29
N ARG A 145 8.23 7.16 -9.17
CA ARG A 145 9.51 6.70 -8.61
C ARG A 145 10.72 7.27 -9.35
N GLN A 146 10.68 7.27 -10.68
CA GLN A 146 11.80 7.73 -11.53
C GLN A 146 12.15 9.21 -11.34
N THR A 147 11.23 10.02 -10.81
CA THR A 147 11.53 11.43 -10.48
C THR A 147 12.59 11.56 -9.38
N GLY A 148 12.70 10.58 -8.49
CA GLY A 148 13.58 10.62 -7.32
C GLY A 148 13.16 11.65 -6.26
N ILE A 149 11.95 12.20 -6.36
CA ILE A 149 11.41 13.20 -5.43
C ILE A 149 10.61 12.47 -4.35
N VAL A 150 10.74 12.92 -3.09
CA VAL A 150 9.75 12.65 -2.04
C VAL A 150 8.77 13.81 -2.10
N PHE A 151 7.53 13.52 -2.49
CA PHE A 151 6.53 14.56 -2.78
C PHE A 151 5.91 15.15 -1.52
N HIS A 152 6.03 14.43 -0.40
CA HIS A 152 5.35 14.77 0.83
C HIS A 152 3.82 14.81 0.65
N ASP A 153 3.31 13.94 -0.23
CA ASP A 153 1.91 13.84 -0.60
C ASP A 153 1.58 12.36 -0.84
N THR A 154 0.58 11.86 -0.12
CA THR A 154 0.22 10.43 -0.13
C THR A 154 -0.07 9.93 -1.54
N LEU A 155 -0.82 10.68 -2.35
CA LEU A 155 -1.19 10.26 -3.70
C LEU A 155 0.03 10.04 -4.60
N PHE A 156 1.05 10.89 -4.46
CA PHE A 156 2.29 10.71 -5.22
C PHE A 156 3.19 9.63 -4.61
N ASP A 157 3.45 9.69 -3.32
CA ASP A 157 4.43 8.82 -2.67
C ASP A 157 3.95 7.35 -2.62
N GLU A 158 2.63 7.08 -2.51
CA GLU A 158 2.06 5.72 -2.64
C GLU A 158 2.30 5.15 -4.04
N ASN A 159 2.29 5.99 -5.07
CA ASN A 159 2.51 5.56 -6.46
C ASN A 159 4.01 5.49 -6.84
N ALA A 160 4.93 5.72 -5.88
CA ALA A 160 6.37 5.60 -6.07
C ALA A 160 6.94 4.22 -5.64
N THR A 161 6.27 3.49 -4.76
CA THR A 161 6.75 2.23 -4.20
C THR A 161 5.60 1.36 -3.71
N CYS A 162 5.80 0.06 -3.51
CA CYS A 162 4.80 -0.77 -2.82
C CYS A 162 4.46 -0.15 -1.46
N HIS A 163 3.19 -0.18 -1.09
CA HIS A 163 2.68 0.31 0.19
C HIS A 163 1.71 -0.66 0.85
N ILE A 164 1.45 -0.41 2.13
CA ILE A 164 0.47 -1.10 2.97
C ILE A 164 -0.30 -0.03 3.74
N ALA A 165 -1.58 -0.26 3.98
CA ALA A 165 -2.44 0.60 4.80
C ALA A 165 -3.12 -0.24 5.87
#